data_AF-A0A7S0R9K1-F1
#
_entry.id   AF-A0A7S0R9K1-F1
#
_cell.length_a   1.000
_cell.length_b   1.000
_cell.length_c   1.000
_cell.angle_alpha   90.00
_cell.angle_beta   90.00
_cell.angle_gamma   90.00
#
_symmetry.space_group_name_H-M   'P 1'
#
loop_
_entity.id
_entity.type
_entity.pdbx_description
1 polymer ?
#
loop_
_entity_poly.entity_id
_entity_poly.type
_entity_poly.pdbx_seq_one_letter_code
_entity_poly.pdbx_strand_id
1 'polypeptide(L)'
;VVLDHFQGNRTPFTDPRSRGVLSGLTLKHTKAHIFRAVIEGVCFGTHLILQTMRANGYAPAEVVIAGGATKSPLWLQIHADVAGLPFRLTRCTDACALGSAVLAAVAGGGLPA
;
A
#
# COMPACT_ATOMS: atom_id res chain seq x y z
N VAL A 1 -7.32 13.37 10.84
CA VAL A 1 -7.29 12.05 10.16
C VAL A 1 -7.92 12.16 8.78
N VAL A 2 -7.55 11.26 7.85
CA VAL A 2 -8.10 11.20 6.49
C VAL A 2 -8.68 9.82 6.25
N LEU A 3 -9.90 9.77 5.69
CA LEU A 3 -10.42 8.61 4.97
C LEU A 3 -10.05 8.79 3.50
N ASP A 4 -9.31 7.86 2.91
CA ASP A 4 -8.68 7.99 1.58
C ASP A 4 -9.57 7.56 0.40
N HIS A 5 -10.87 7.35 0.64
CA HIS A 5 -11.85 6.86 -0.34
C HIS A 5 -12.26 7.92 -1.38
N PHE A 6 -11.34 8.77 -1.86
CA PHE A 6 -11.62 9.83 -2.84
C PHE A 6 -12.20 9.30 -4.16
N GLN A 7 -11.92 8.03 -4.49
CA GLN A 7 -12.47 7.32 -5.66
C GLN A 7 -13.30 6.09 -5.24
N GLY A 8 -14.02 6.17 -4.12
CA GLY A 8 -14.67 5.00 -3.53
C GLY A 8 -13.69 4.08 -2.82
N ASN A 9 -14.20 2.97 -2.29
CA ASN A 9 -13.39 1.90 -1.71
C ASN A 9 -13.46 0.66 -2.59
N ARG A 10 -12.28 0.15 -3.00
CA ARG A 10 -12.19 -1.12 -3.73
C ARG A 10 -12.27 -2.32 -2.79
N THR A 11 -11.43 -2.32 -1.75
CA THR A 11 -11.29 -3.43 -0.80
C THR A 11 -11.18 -2.84 0.61
N PRO A 12 -11.83 -3.44 1.63
CA PRO A 12 -12.68 -4.62 1.57
C PRO A 12 -14.17 -4.34 1.28
N PHE A 13 -14.59 -3.07 1.29
CA PHE A 13 -16.02 -2.72 1.28
C PHE A 13 -16.66 -2.76 -0.11
N THR A 14 -15.87 -2.71 -1.19
CA THR A 14 -16.38 -2.73 -2.57
C THR A 14 -17.47 -1.68 -2.83
N ASP A 15 -17.32 -0.50 -2.25
CA ASP A 15 -18.31 0.58 -2.32
C ASP A 15 -17.79 1.75 -3.19
N PRO A 16 -18.26 1.87 -4.45
CA PRO A 16 -17.87 2.97 -5.34
C PRO A 16 -18.49 4.31 -4.93
N ARG A 17 -19.48 4.32 -4.03
CA ARG A 17 -20.14 5.54 -3.53
C ARG A 17 -19.46 6.13 -2.30
N SER A 18 -18.54 5.40 -1.67
CA SER A 18 -17.74 5.91 -0.56
C SER A 18 -16.94 7.15 -0.98
N ARG A 19 -16.72 8.09 -0.06
CA ARG A 19 -16.03 9.36 -0.34
C ARG A 19 -14.98 9.65 0.72
N GLY A 20 -13.90 10.31 0.29
CA GLY A 20 -12.84 10.73 1.19
C GLY A 20 -13.31 11.81 2.15
N VAL A 21 -12.76 11.80 3.37
CA VAL A 21 -13.12 12.72 4.44
C VAL A 21 -11.86 13.18 5.15
N LEU A 22 -11.74 14.49 5.38
CA LEU A 22 -10.77 15.06 6.31
C LEU A 22 -11.53 15.43 7.59
N SER A 23 -11.09 14.92 8.73
CA SER A 23 -11.72 15.20 10.03
C SER A 23 -10.70 15.56 11.10
N GLY A 24 -11.14 16.38 12.07
CA GLY A 24 -10.35 16.85 13.20
C GLY A 24 -9.51 18.11 12.95
N LEU A 25 -9.84 18.90 11.92
CA LEU A 25 -9.09 20.12 11.60
C LEU A 25 -9.33 21.23 12.64
N THR A 26 -8.27 21.99 12.90
CA THR A 26 -8.28 23.21 13.71
C THR A 26 -7.36 24.25 13.06
N LEU A 27 -7.42 25.51 13.48
CA LEU A 27 -6.53 26.58 12.97
C LEU A 27 -5.04 26.35 13.25
N LYS A 28 -4.68 25.36 14.08
CA LYS A 28 -3.28 24.97 14.33
C LYS A 28 -2.71 24.03 13.25
N HIS A 29 -3.57 23.47 12.39
CA HIS A 29 -3.14 22.54 11.37
C HIS A 29 -2.44 23.25 10.21
N THR A 30 -1.47 22.56 9.60
CA THR A 30 -0.69 23.06 8.47
C THR A 30 -0.81 22.07 7.31
N LYS A 31 -0.30 22.45 6.14
CA LYS A 31 -0.23 21.56 4.98
C LYS A 31 0.55 20.27 5.30
N ALA A 32 1.56 20.34 6.15
CA ALA A 32 2.33 19.17 6.58
C ALA A 32 1.47 18.17 7.36
N HIS A 33 0.59 18.65 8.25
CA HIS A 33 -0.33 17.77 8.98
C HIS A 33 -1.33 17.09 8.03
N ILE A 34 -1.85 17.82 7.04
CA ILE A 34 -2.76 17.24 6.03
C ILE A 34 -2.01 16.20 5.17
N PHE A 35 -0.81 16.53 4.69
CA PHE A 35 0.01 15.62 3.91
C PHE A 35 0.30 14.32 4.67
N ARG A 36 0.73 14.43 5.93
CA ARG A 36 0.95 13.29 6.81
C ARG A 36 -0.32 12.46 7.00
N ALA A 37 -1.46 13.11 7.26
CA ALA A 37 -2.73 12.42 7.45
C ALA A 37 -3.20 11.68 6.18
N VAL A 38 -2.92 12.22 4.98
CA VAL A 38 -3.23 11.54 3.71
C VAL A 38 -2.37 10.28 3.54
N ILE A 39 -1.07 10.36 3.85
CA ILE A 39 -0.19 9.18 3.84
C ILE A 39 -0.72 8.13 4.81
N GLU A 40 -1.00 8.53 6.05
CA GLU A 40 -1.53 7.63 7.08
C GLU A 40 -2.86 7.00 6.67
N GLY A 41 -3.76 7.75 6.03
CA GLY A 41 -5.03 7.22 5.51
C GLY A 41 -4.82 6.05 4.56
N VAL A 42 -3.90 6.17 3.60
CA VAL A 42 -3.54 5.07 2.68
C VAL A 42 -2.90 3.89 3.43
N CYS A 43 -2.05 4.17 4.42
CA CYS A 43 -1.42 3.12 5.24
C CYS A 43 -2.48 2.31 6.02
N PHE A 44 -3.48 2.99 6.59
CA PHE A 44 -4.58 2.35 7.30
C PHE A 44 -5.50 1.57 6.35
N GLY A 45 -5.70 2.04 5.11
CA GLY A 45 -6.36 1.26 4.07
C GLY A 45 -5.65 -0.08 3.80
N THR A 46 -4.32 -0.05 3.65
CA THR A 46 -3.51 -1.27 3.52
C THR A 46 -3.62 -2.17 4.75
N HIS A 47 -3.57 -1.60 5.96
CA HIS A 47 -3.73 -2.38 7.19
C HIS A 47 -5.09 -3.07 7.27
N LEU A 48 -6.17 -2.39 6.89
CA LEU A 48 -7.50 -2.97 6.85
C LEU A 48 -7.58 -4.16 5.88
N ILE A 49 -6.90 -4.08 4.73
CA ILE A 49 -6.79 -5.21 3.79
C ILE A 49 -6.04 -6.37 4.45
N LEU A 50 -4.89 -6.11 5.09
CA LEU A 50 -4.12 -7.15 5.79
C LEU A 50 -4.91 -7.80 6.93
N GLN A 51 -5.67 -7.02 7.69
CA GLN A 51 -6.59 -7.54 8.71
C GLN A 51 -7.68 -8.42 8.10
N THR A 52 -8.24 -7.99 6.97
CA THR A 52 -9.25 -8.77 6.24
C THR A 52 -8.67 -10.11 5.76
N MET A 53 -7.44 -10.13 5.24
CA MET A 53 -6.77 -11.38 4.87
C MET A 53 -6.59 -12.30 6.08
N ARG A 54 -6.11 -11.77 7.22
CA ARG A 54 -5.93 -12.54 8.47
C ARG A 54 -7.24 -13.16 8.95
N ALA A 55 -8.33 -12.39 8.91
CA ALA A 55 -9.66 -12.86 9.27
C ALA A 55 -10.17 -13.99 8.35
N ASN A 56 -9.65 -14.09 7.12
CA ASN A 56 -9.98 -15.13 6.15
C ASN A 56 -8.91 -16.25 6.07
N GLY A 57 -8.10 -16.41 7.12
CA GLY A 57 -7.16 -17.53 7.26
C GLY A 57 -5.81 -17.33 6.56
N TYR A 58 -5.53 -16.16 5.98
CA TYR A 58 -4.23 -15.84 5.42
C TYR A 58 -3.50 -14.80 6.26
N ALA A 59 -2.38 -15.18 6.88
CA ALA A 59 -1.56 -14.29 7.70
C ALA A 59 -0.27 -13.90 6.95
N PRO A 60 -0.17 -12.71 6.34
CA PRO A 60 1.04 -12.27 5.66
C PRO A 60 2.18 -12.10 6.68
N ALA A 61 3.36 -12.65 6.36
CA ALA A 61 4.57 -12.49 7.17
C ALA A 61 5.38 -11.24 6.80
N GLU A 62 5.26 -10.78 5.55
CA GLU A 62 5.93 -9.58 5.04
C GLU A 62 5.18 -8.97 3.86
N VAL A 63 5.55 -7.74 3.50
CA VAL A 63 5.05 -7.05 2.31
C VAL A 63 6.23 -6.71 1.40
N VAL A 64 6.23 -7.25 0.19
CA VAL A 64 7.19 -6.84 -0.85
C VAL A 64 6.59 -5.66 -1.61
N ILE A 65 7.29 -4.53 -1.60
CA ILE A 65 6.82 -3.28 -2.21
C ILE A 65 7.69 -2.87 -3.39
N ALA A 66 7.04 -2.38 -4.45
CA ALA A 66 7.66 -1.86 -5.66
C ALA A 66 6.94 -0.58 -6.13
N GLY A 67 7.48 0.04 -7.19
CA GLY A 67 6.89 1.24 -7.78
C GLY A 67 7.29 2.54 -7.07
N GLY A 68 6.63 3.64 -7.44
CA GLY A 68 7.04 5.00 -7.06
C GLY A 68 7.07 5.26 -5.56
N ALA A 69 6.21 4.58 -4.78
CA ALA A 69 6.15 4.73 -3.32
C ALA A 69 7.47 4.36 -2.61
N THR A 70 8.29 3.50 -3.22
CA THR A 70 9.60 3.09 -2.68
C THR A 70 10.61 4.24 -2.58
N LYS A 71 10.38 5.36 -3.28
CA LYS A 71 11.23 6.55 -3.23
C LYS A 71 11.02 7.41 -1.99
N SER A 72 10.01 7.12 -1.16
CA SER A 72 9.67 7.90 0.03
C SER A 72 9.95 7.11 1.31
N PRO A 73 11.06 7.39 2.02
CA PRO A 73 11.36 6.75 3.30
C PRO A 73 10.26 6.95 4.34
N LEU A 74 9.65 8.14 4.37
CA LEU A 74 8.53 8.45 5.27
C LEU A 74 7.32 7.54 4.99
N TRP A 75 6.97 7.34 3.73
CA TRP A 75 5.83 6.50 3.34
C TRP A 75 6.06 5.04 3.72
N LEU A 76 7.27 4.53 3.46
CA LEU A 76 7.67 3.17 3.81
C LEU A 76 7.62 2.94 5.32
N GLN A 77 8.15 3.88 6.11
CA GLN A 77 8.16 3.76 7.56
C GLN A 77 6.74 3.74 8.13
N ILE A 78 5.87 4.67 7.72
CA ILE A 78 4.48 4.72 8.20
C ILE A 78 3.72 3.45 7.78
N HIS A 79 3.93 2.94 6.57
CA HIS A 79 3.33 1.68 6.14
C HIS A 79 3.76 0.50 7.03
N ALA A 80 5.06 0.37 7.32
CA ALA A 80 5.57 -0.69 8.17
C ALA A 80 5.03 -0.58 9.60
N ASP A 81 5.03 0.63 10.17
CA ASP A 81 4.52 0.91 11.52
C ASP A 81 3.03 0.58 11.64
N VAL A 82 2.22 1.01 10.67
CA VAL A 82 0.77 0.79 10.66
C VAL A 82 0.43 -0.68 10.36
N ALA A 83 1.13 -1.34 9.42
CA ALA A 83 0.87 -2.74 9.09
C ALA A 83 1.34 -3.72 10.17
N GLY A 84 2.34 -3.34 10.97
CA GLY A 84 3.02 -4.21 11.92
C GLY A 84 3.75 -5.37 11.23
N LEU A 85 4.24 -5.15 10.00
CA LEU A 85 4.92 -6.15 9.17
C LEU A 85 6.17 -5.55 8.51
N PRO A 86 7.20 -6.36 8.26
CA PRO A 86 8.36 -5.91 7.51
C PRO A 86 7.99 -5.60 6.05
N PHE A 87 8.38 -4.42 5.57
CA PHE A 87 8.30 -4.02 4.16
C PHE A 87 9.65 -4.24 3.49
N ARG A 88 9.68 -5.06 2.44
CA ARG A 88 10.89 -5.42 1.69
C ARG A 88 10.94 -4.68 0.36
N LEU A 89 12.09 -4.06 0.07
CA LEU A 89 12.37 -3.47 -1.23
C LEU A 89 12.99 -4.49 -2.16
N THR A 90 12.57 -4.48 -3.42
CA THR A 90 13.18 -5.27 -4.47
C THR A 90 14.45 -4.60 -4.99
N ARG A 91 15.47 -5.40 -5.35
CA ARG A 91 16.69 -4.90 -5.99
C ARG A 91 16.40 -4.27 -7.36
N CYS A 92 15.49 -4.87 -8.12
CA CYS A 92 14.97 -4.28 -9.34
C CYS A 92 13.80 -3.36 -9.00
N THR A 93 13.91 -2.09 -9.34
CA THR A 93 12.87 -1.09 -9.04
C THR A 93 11.66 -1.19 -9.97
N ASP A 94 11.84 -1.77 -11.16
CA ASP A 94 10.77 -2.05 -12.12
C ASP A 94 10.32 -3.51 -12.03
N ALA A 95 9.52 -3.78 -10.99
CA ALA A 95 9.01 -5.13 -10.73
C ALA A 95 8.12 -5.65 -11.87
N CYS A 96 7.39 -4.78 -12.56
CA CYS A 96 6.53 -5.16 -13.67
C CYS A 96 7.34 -5.62 -14.89
N ALA A 97 8.36 -4.84 -15.29
CA ALA A 97 9.24 -5.23 -16.38
C ALA A 97 10.01 -6.52 -16.07
N LEU A 98 10.53 -6.65 -14.84
CA LEU A 98 11.20 -7.87 -14.39
C LEU A 98 10.26 -9.09 -14.44
N GLY A 99 9.02 -8.95 -13.95
CA GLY A 99 8.03 -10.02 -13.99
C GLY A 99 7.74 -10.50 -15.41
N SER A 100 7.56 -9.57 -16.35
CA SER A 100 7.37 -9.90 -17.77
C SER A 100 8.58 -10.62 -18.38
N ALA A 101 9.80 -10.19 -18.04
CA ALA A 101 11.03 -10.84 -18.51
C ALA A 101 11.19 -12.26 -17.95
N VAL A 102 10.86 -12.47 -16.67
CA VAL A 102 10.85 -13.81 -16.06
C VAL A 102 9.84 -14.71 -16.77
N LEU A 103 8.62 -14.23 -17.01
CA LEU A 103 7.59 -14.99 -17.72
C LEU A 103 8.05 -15.39 -19.14
N ALA A 104 8.66 -14.47 -19.89
CA ALA A 104 9.19 -14.76 -21.21
C ALA A 104 10.35 -15.77 -21.17
N ALA A 105 11.25 -15.66 -20.18
CA ALA A 105 12.35 -16.60 -20.00
C ALA A 105 11.87 -18.01 -19.64
N VAL A 106 10.82 -18.15 -18.82
CA VAL A 106 10.19 -19.45 -18.53
C VAL A 106 9.57 -20.04 -19.79
N ALA A 107 8.79 -19.24 -20.54
CA ALA A 107 8.17 -19.70 -21.79
C ALA A 107 9.19 -20.10 -22.86
N GLY A 108 10.33 -19.39 -22.91
CA GLY A 108 11.44 -19.69 -23.81
C GLY A 108 12.38 -20.81 -23.33
N GLY A 109 12.10 -21.44 -22.19
CA GLY A 109 12.94 -22.51 -21.61
C GLY A 109 14.27 -22.03 -21.01
N GLY A 110 14.48 -20.72 -20.87
CA GLY A 110 15.66 -20.12 -20.25
C GLY A 110 15.61 -20.10 -18.71
N LEU A 111 14.43 -20.30 -18.13
CA LEU A 111 14.22 -20.50 -16.69
C LEU A 111 13.26 -21.69 -16.48
N PRO A 112 13.39 -22.44 -15.36
CA PRO A 112 12.40 -23.43 -14.97
C PRO A 112 11.07 -22.76 -14.61
N ALA A 113 9.98 -23.49 -14.84
CA ALA A 113 8.63 -23.08 -14.43
C ALA A 113 8.42 -23.23 -12.92
#